data_AF-K1Y9R2-F1
#
_entry.id   AF-K1Y9R2-F1
#
_cell.length_a   1.000
_cell.length_b   1.000
_cell.length_c   1.000
_cell.angle_alpha   90.00
_cell.angle_beta   90.00
_cell.angle_gamma   90.00
#
_symmetry.space_group_name_H-M   'P 1'
#
loop_
_entity.id
_entity.type
_entity.pdbx_description
1 polymer ?
#
loop_
_entity_poly.entity_id
_entity_poly.type
_entity_poly.pdbx_seq_one_letter_code
_entity_poly.pdbx_strand_id
1 'polypeptide(L)'
;MVFYHKLGEIPHKRHTAFRREDGGIYQEHLMGNLGFNGIKSLLYTLRPPTRLTGVEASKEIRWEADPDPTLRLRHLRTHRLAAAGA
;
A
#
# COMPACT_ATOMS: atom_id res chain seq x y z
N MET A 1 0.45 24.13 15.61
CA MET A 1 1.81 23.55 15.77
C MET A 1 1.79 22.15 15.20
N VAL A 2 2.71 21.80 14.31
CA VAL A 2 2.75 20.47 13.69
C VAL A 2 3.52 19.53 14.60
N PHE A 3 2.85 18.51 15.13
CA PHE A 3 3.47 17.46 15.92
C PHE A 3 3.61 16.21 15.04
N TYR A 4 4.84 15.74 14.86
CA TYR A 4 5.05 14.47 14.19
C TYR A 4 4.71 13.33 15.15
N HIS A 5 3.75 12.51 14.75
CA HIS A 5 3.35 11.32 15.48
C HIS A 5 4.10 10.10 14.92
N LYS A 6 4.77 9.36 15.81
CA LYS A 6 5.48 8.13 15.46
C LYS A 6 4.72 6.94 16.05
N LEU A 7 4.47 5.93 15.22
CA LEU A 7 3.89 4.66 15.64
C LEU A 7 4.81 3.51 15.25
N GLY A 8 4.87 2.52 16.13
CA GLY A 8 5.68 1.32 15.92
C GLY A 8 7.19 1.57 15.98
N GLU A 9 7.93 0.56 15.52
CA GLU A 9 9.38 0.57 15.51
C GLU A 9 9.89 1.17 14.19
N ILE A 10 10.76 2.17 14.27
CA ILE A 10 11.42 2.78 13.11
C ILE A 10 12.92 2.65 13.32
N PRO A 11 13.65 2.08 12.35
CA PRO A 11 15.06 1.83 12.54
C PRO A 11 15.83 3.14 12.58
N HIS A 12 16.86 3.20 13.42
CA HIS A 12 17.75 4.36 13.50
C HIS A 12 18.57 4.57 12.22
N LYS A 13 18.90 3.47 11.52
CA LYS A 13 19.62 3.47 10.24
C LYS A 13 18.85 2.69 9.18
N ARG A 14 19.08 3.03 7.92
CA ARG A 14 18.57 2.22 6.79
C ARG A 14 19.25 0.85 6.78
N HIS A 15 18.62 -0.16 6.18
CA HIS A 15 19.16 -1.51 6.09
C HIS A 15 19.42 -2.12 7.47
N THR A 16 18.37 -2.15 8.30
CA THR A 16 18.40 -2.72 9.65
C THR A 16 17.68 -4.06 9.63
N ALA A 17 18.38 -5.13 10.00
CA ALA A 17 17.76 -6.44 10.14
C ALA A 17 16.90 -6.47 11.42
N PHE A 18 15.58 -6.34 11.27
CA PHE A 18 14.64 -6.57 12.36
C PHE A 18 14.43 -8.06 12.57
N ARG A 19 14.68 -8.54 13.79
CA ARG A 19 14.43 -9.93 14.18
C ARG A 19 13.00 -10.07 14.70
N ARG A 20 12.37 -11.17 14.34
CA ARG A 20 11.05 -11.59 14.83
C ARG A 20 11.25 -12.43 16.09
N GLU A 21 10.24 -12.45 16.95
CA GLU A 21 10.26 -13.26 18.19
C GLU A 21 10.39 -14.76 17.90
N ASP A 22 9.91 -15.21 16.74
CA ASP A 22 10.01 -16.61 16.27
C ASP A 22 11.40 -16.99 15.73
N GLY A 23 12.41 -16.11 15.89
CA GLY A 23 13.77 -16.31 15.41
C GLY A 23 13.98 -15.98 13.94
N GLY A 24 12.91 -15.63 13.20
CA GLY A 24 13.01 -15.15 11.82
C GLY A 24 13.48 -13.70 11.70
N ILE A 25 13.56 -13.21 10.46
CA ILE A 25 13.77 -11.79 10.15
C ILE A 25 12.59 -11.24 9.37
N TYR A 26 12.26 -9.97 9.60
CA TYR A 26 11.36 -9.25 8.71
C TYR A 26 12.06 -9.01 7.37
N GLN A 27 11.32 -9.16 6.28
CA GLN A 27 11.84 -9.02 4.93
C GLN A 27 11.83 -7.54 4.54
N GLU A 28 12.99 -7.00 4.23
CA GLU A 28 13.15 -5.62 3.79
C GLU A 28 12.67 -5.46 2.33
N HIS A 29 11.86 -4.44 2.07
CA HIS A 29 11.33 -4.11 0.76
C HIS A 29 11.50 -2.61 0.49
N LEU A 30 12.30 -2.27 -0.52
CA LEU A 30 12.45 -0.89 -0.98
C LEU A 30 11.26 -0.49 -1.86
N MET A 31 10.42 0.40 -1.35
CA MET A 31 9.28 0.96 -2.08
C MET A 31 9.60 2.37 -2.54
N GLY A 32 9.62 2.58 -3.86
CA GLY A 32 9.87 3.88 -4.49
C GLY A 32 8.80 4.22 -5.51
N ASN A 33 8.63 5.52 -5.80
CA ASN A 33 7.64 5.99 -6.78
C ASN A 33 8.15 5.96 -8.23
N LEU A 34 9.47 6.10 -8.44
CA LEU A 34 10.11 6.17 -9.76
C LEU A 34 11.25 5.14 -9.87
N GLY A 35 10.98 3.91 -9.42
CA GLY A 35 11.99 2.85 -9.36
C GLY A 35 13.13 3.21 -8.41
N PHE A 36 14.33 3.47 -8.94
CA PHE A 36 15.53 3.78 -8.15
C PHE A 36 15.71 5.28 -7.84
N ASN A 37 14.98 6.14 -8.55
CA ASN A 37 15.00 7.58 -8.40
C ASN A 37 13.82 8.07 -7.55
N GLY A 38 13.93 9.29 -7.01
CA GLY A 38 12.85 9.93 -6.25
C GLY A 38 12.73 9.49 -4.79
N ILE A 39 11.55 9.73 -4.22
CA ILE A 39 11.24 9.47 -2.81
C ILE A 39 11.02 7.97 -2.63
N LYS A 40 11.67 7.40 -1.61
CA LYS A 40 11.63 5.97 -1.32
C LYS A 40 11.66 5.69 0.17
N SER A 41 10.92 4.67 0.55
CA SER A 41 10.84 4.17 1.93
C SER A 41 11.26 2.70 1.97
N LEU A 42 11.90 2.29 3.06
CA LEU A 42 12.17 0.88 3.33
C LEU A 42 11.04 0.35 4.23
N LEU A 43 10.34 -0.65 3.73
CA LEU A 43 9.28 -1.35 4.44
C LEU A 43 9.84 -2.67 4.99
N TYR A 44 9.34 -3.09 6.15
CA TYR A 44 9.66 -4.37 6.75
C TYR A 44 8.40 -5.21 6.79
N THR A 45 8.41 -6.33 6.06
CA THR A 45 7.22 -7.15 5.80
C THR A 45 7.33 -8.49 6.50
N LEU A 46 6.18 -9.03 6.93
CA LEU A 46 6.09 -10.38 7.51
C LEU A 46 6.35 -11.47 6.46
N ARG A 47 6.01 -11.20 5.20
CA ARG A 47 6.13 -12.15 4.08
C ARG A 47 6.71 -11.41 2.87
N PRO A 48 7.62 -12.01 2.08
CA PRO A 48 8.14 -11.39 0.88
C PRO A 48 7.02 -11.09 -0.12
N PRO A 49 6.96 -9.87 -0.69
CA PRO A 49 5.98 -9.52 -1.73
C PRO A 49 6.22 -10.27 -3.05
N THR A 50 7.42 -10.84 -3.23
CA THR A 50 7.83 -11.60 -4.42
C THR A 50 7.28 -13.03 -4.44
N ARG A 51 6.62 -13.49 -3.37
CA ARG A 51 6.02 -14.82 -3.32
C ARG A 51 4.69 -14.83 -4.07
N LEU A 52 4.75 -15.03 -5.38
CA LEU A 52 3.61 -15.16 -6.28
C LEU A 52 3.52 -16.60 -6.79
N THR A 53 2.31 -17.16 -6.85
CA THR A 53 2.05 -18.49 -7.45
C THR A 53 1.61 -18.38 -8.91
N GLY A 54 1.02 -17.26 -9.29
CA GLY A 54 0.54 -16.98 -10.64
C GLY A 54 -0.02 -15.58 -10.74
N VAL A 55 -0.26 -15.14 -11.98
CA VAL A 55 -0.93 -13.88 -12.30
C VAL A 55 -1.97 -14.21 -13.37
N GLU A 56 -3.21 -13.79 -13.13
CA GLU A 56 -4.29 -13.95 -14.08
C GLU A 56 -4.93 -12.60 -14.39
N ALA A 57 -5.43 -12.46 -15.62
CA ALA A 57 -6.27 -11.33 -15.95
C ALA A 57 -7.60 -11.51 -15.23
N SER A 58 -7.95 -10.54 -14.39
CA SER A 58 -9.26 -10.45 -13.73
C SER A 58 -10.27 -9.89 -14.76
N LYS A 59 -10.82 -8.71 -14.50
CA LYS A 59 -11.75 -8.02 -15.38
C LYS A 59 -11.07 -6.81 -15.99
N GLU A 60 -11.31 -6.58 -17.28
CA GLU A 60 -10.99 -5.30 -17.89
C GLU A 60 -11.91 -4.22 -17.29
N ILE A 61 -11.33 -3.27 -16.57
CA ILE A 61 -12.05 -2.10 -16.04
C ILE A 61 -11.73 -0.92 -16.95
N ARG A 62 -12.75 -0.41 -17.64
CA ARG A 62 -12.66 0.83 -18.40
C ARG A 62 -13.17 1.97 -17.54
N TRP A 63 -12.29 2.93 -17.26
CA TRP A 63 -12.68 4.17 -16.61
C TRP A 63 -13.33 5.08 -17.64
N GLU A 64 -14.60 5.41 -17.42
CA GLU A 64 -15.32 6.39 -18.23
C GLU A 64 -15.22 7.75 -17.53
N ALA A 65 -14.88 8.79 -18.31
CA ALA A 65 -14.86 10.14 -17.79
C ALA A 65 -16.29 10.58 -17.44
N ASP A 66 -16.45 11.23 -16.29
CA ASP A 66 -17.74 11.84 -15.94
C ASP A 66 -18.04 12.96 -16.97
N PRO A 67 -19.18 12.92 -17.66
CA PRO A 67 -19.55 13.98 -18.60
C PRO A 67 -19.74 15.34 -17.91
N ASP A 68 -19.99 15.36 -16.59
CA ASP A 68 -20.00 16.59 -15.79
C ASP A 68 -18.64 16.79 -15.09
N PRO A 69 -17.80 17.74 -15.54
CA PRO A 69 -16.50 18.01 -14.92
C PRO A 69 -16.61 18.80 -13.61
N THR A 70 -17.81 19.17 -13.17
CA THR A 70 -18.00 20.00 -11.98
C THR A 70 -17.62 19.25 -10.72
N LEU A 71 -16.65 19.79 -9.97
CA LEU A 71 -16.28 19.28 -8.66
C LEU A 71 -17.38 19.62 -7.64
N ARG A 72 -18.08 18.60 -7.13
CA ARG A 72 -19.11 18.75 -6.09
C ARG A 72 -18.79 17.82 -4.93
N LEU A 73 -19.21 18.20 -3.73
CA LEU A 73 -19.19 17.30 -2.58
C LEU A 73 -20.17 16.14 -2.85
N ARG A 74 -19.64 14.94 -3.10
CA ARG A 74 -20.44 13.74 -3.36
C ARG A 74 -20.58 12.93 -2.08
N HIS A 75 -21.79 12.82 -1.55
CA HIS A 75 -22.09 11.90 -0.45
C HIS A 75 -22.38 10.51 -1.01
N LEU A 76 -21.40 9.60 -0.90
CA LEU A 76 -21.56 8.20 -1.29
C LEU A 76 -22.30 7.41 -0.21
N ARG A 77 -23.46 6.85 -0.55
CA ARG A 77 -24.27 6.00 0.35
C ARG A 77 -23.97 4.52 0.11
N THR A 78 -22.73 4.12 0.39
CA THR A 78 -22.22 2.77 0.10
C THR A 78 -23.02 1.65 0.78
N HIS A 79 -23.61 1.92 1.96
CA HIS A 79 -24.50 0.98 2.67
C HIS A 79 -25.78 0.60 1.91
N ARG A 80 -26.15 1.34 0.85
CA ARG A 80 -27.32 1.05 0.01
C ARG A 80 -26.98 0.30 -1.27
N LEU A 81 -25.70 0.09 -1.54
CA LEU A 81 -25.27 -0.69 -2.68
C LEU A 81 -25.50 -2.16 -2.38
N ALA A 82 -25.89 -2.94 -3.40
CA ALA A 82 -25.95 -4.38 -3.28
C ALA A 82 -24.55 -4.89 -2.88
N ALA A 83 -24.50 -5.84 -1.93
CA ALA A 83 -23.26 -6.47 -1.56
C ALA A 83 -22.70 -7.21 -2.79
N ALA A 84 -21.58 -6.73 -3.30
CA ALA A 84 -20.82 -7.38 -4.36
C ALA A 84 -19.49 -7.85 -3.77
N GLY A 85 -19.57 -8.81 -2.86
CA GLY A 85 -18.40 -9.60 -2.43
C GLY A 85 -18.35 -10.87 -3.28
N ALA A 86 -17.18 -11.16 -3.84
CA ALA A 86 -16.83 -12.50 -4.31
C ALA A 86 -16.30 -13.32 -3.13
#